data_AF-A0A4V1N0G8-F1
#
_entry.id   AF-A0A4V1N0G8-F1
#
_cell.length_a   1.000
_cell.length_b   1.000
_cell.length_c   1.000
_cell.angle_alpha   90.00
_cell.angle_beta   90.00
_cell.angle_gamma   90.00
#
_symmetry.space_group_name_H-M   'P 1'
#
loop_
_entity.id
_entity.type
_entity.pdbx_description
1 polymer ?
#
loop_
_entity_poly.entity_id
_entity_poly.type
_entity_poly.pdbx_seq_one_letter_code
_entity_poly.pdbx_strand_id
1 'polypeptide(L)'
;MILKLILVSVVILGIGFIGFAISILVKKNGQFPETHIGKTEFLKKEGVSCATSQDKLEQAKAYKKGQYSKETILEKELSKL
;
A
#
# COMPACT_ATOMS: atom_id res chain seq x y z
N MET A 1 14.10 -41.19 -17.77
CA MET A 1 13.12 -40.13 -18.10
C MET A 1 12.91 -39.17 -16.95
N ILE A 2 12.50 -39.66 -15.77
CA ILE A 2 12.22 -38.86 -14.56
C ILE A 2 13.43 -38.03 -14.09
N LEU A 3 14.63 -38.62 -13.99
CA LEU A 3 15.82 -37.91 -13.51
C LEU A 3 16.22 -36.73 -14.42
N LYS A 4 16.03 -36.85 -15.73
CA LYS A 4 16.25 -35.76 -16.69
C LYS A 4 15.29 -34.60 -16.44
N LEU A 5 14.02 -34.89 -16.15
CA LEU A 5 13.01 -33.87 -15.84
C LEU A 5 13.33 -33.15 -14.53
N ILE A 6 13.75 -33.89 -13.50
CA ILE A 6 14.16 -33.31 -12.22
C ILE A 6 15.38 -32.39 -12.40
N LEU A 7 16.37 -32.82 -13.20
CA LEU A 7 17.55 -31.99 -13.46
C LEU A 7 17.16 -30.67 -14.16
N VAL A 8 16.31 -30.75 -15.17
CA VAL A 8 15.84 -29.55 -15.90
C VAL A 8 15.03 -28.63 -14.98
N SER A 9 14.15 -29.17 -14.13
CA SER A 9 13.35 -28.34 -13.22
C SER A 9 14.20 -27.64 -12.17
N VAL A 10 15.19 -28.33 -11.58
CA VAL A 10 16.12 -27.75 -10.62
C VAL A 10 16.95 -26.63 -11.23
N VAL A 11 17.42 -26.79 -12.48
CA VAL A 11 18.16 -25.74 -13.19
C VAL A 11 17.29 -24.49 -13.37
N ILE A 12 16.04 -24.63 -13.80
CA ILE A 12 15.13 -23.50 -14.00
C ILE A 12 14.83 -22.79 -12.67
N LEU A 13 14.55 -23.56 -11.61
CA LEU A 13 14.34 -23.00 -10.27
C LEU A 13 15.60 -22.28 -9.76
N GLY A 14 16.77 -22.88 -9.98
CA GLY A 14 18.06 -22.31 -9.61
C GLY A 14 18.30 -20.94 -10.23
N ILE A 15 17.98 -20.78 -11.52
CA ILE A 15 18.06 -19.48 -12.21
C ILE A 15 17.14 -18.44 -11.54
N GLY A 16 15.92 -18.83 -11.16
CA GLY A 16 15.01 -17.96 -10.41
C GLY A 16 15.57 -17.51 -9.06
N PHE A 17 16.13 -18.44 -8.28
CA PHE A 17 16.74 -18.14 -6.99
C PHE A 17 17.98 -17.26 -7.10
N ILE A 18 18.77 -17.40 -8.17
CA ILE A 18 19.91 -16.50 -8.43
C ILE A 18 19.44 -15.05 -8.61
N GLY A 19 18.33 -14.82 -9.31
CA GLY A 19 17.74 -13.48 -9.46
C GLY A 19 17.32 -12.85 -8.11
N PHE A 20 16.70 -13.66 -7.24
CA PHE A 20 16.38 -13.24 -5.88
C PHE A 20 17.66 -12.97 -5.05
N ALA A 21 18.67 -13.83 -5.16
CA ALA A 21 19.92 -13.70 -4.43
C ALA A 21 20.67 -12.41 -4.81
N ILE A 22 20.75 -12.06 -6.09
CA ILE A 22 21.37 -10.80 -6.54
C ILE A 22 20.66 -9.58 -5.94
N SER A 23 19.32 -9.63 -5.86
CA SER A 23 18.50 -8.54 -5.31
C SER A 23 18.77 -8.29 -3.82
N ILE A 24 19.22 -9.30 -3.08
CA ILE A 24 19.51 -9.23 -1.64
C ILE A 24 21.00 -8.99 -1.37
N LEU A 25 21.87 -9.76 -2.03
CA LEU A 25 23.31 -9.79 -1.74
C LEU A 25 24.09 -8.65 -2.42
N VAL A 26 23.68 -8.23 -3.63
CA VAL A 26 24.42 -7.23 -4.43
C VAL A 26 23.86 -5.82 -4.25
N LYS A 27 22.54 -5.71 -4.07
CA LYS A 27 21.89 -4.40 -3.89
C LYS A 27 22.22 -3.83 -2.51
N LYS A 28 22.68 -2.56 -2.44
CA LYS A 28 22.89 -1.86 -1.16
C LYS A 28 21.53 -1.73 -0.44
N ASN A 29 21.43 -2.27 0.78
CA ASN A 29 20.17 -2.49 1.51
C ASN A 29 19.20 -3.43 0.76
N GLY A 30 19.71 -4.53 0.20
CA GLY A 30 18.92 -5.56 -0.43
C GLY A 30 17.94 -6.18 0.57
N GLN A 31 16.66 -5.89 0.38
CA GLN A 31 15.55 -6.46 1.13
C GLN A 31 14.54 -7.02 0.13
N PHE A 32 13.76 -8.01 0.57
CA PHE A 32 12.59 -8.40 -0.20
C PHE A 32 11.64 -7.19 -0.36
N PRO A 33 10.98 -7.06 -1.52
CA PRO A 33 10.03 -5.98 -1.73
C PRO A 33 8.91 -6.06 -0.69
N GLU A 34 8.56 -4.92 -0.10
CA GLU A 34 7.43 -4.82 0.82
C GLU A 34 6.13 -5.14 0.08
N THR A 35 5.52 -6.28 0.42
CA THR A 35 4.22 -6.72 -0.12
C THR A 35 3.04 -6.06 0.57
N HIS A 36 3.28 -5.40 1.70
CA HIS A 36 2.25 -4.63 2.39
C HIS A 36 2.08 -3.25 1.75
N ILE A 37 0.90 -3.04 1.15
CA ILE A 37 0.47 -1.79 0.49
C ILE A 37 0.81 -0.54 1.30
N GLY A 38 0.62 -0.57 2.62
CA GLY A 38 0.84 0.57 3.51
C GLY A 38 2.31 0.88 3.87
N LYS A 39 3.25 -0.03 3.57
CA LYS A 39 4.68 0.12 3.88
C LYS A 39 5.54 0.34 2.63
N THR A 40 4.96 0.18 1.44
CA THR A 40 5.66 0.43 0.18
C THR A 40 5.85 1.92 -0.07
N GLU A 41 7.10 2.38 -0.17
CA GLU A 41 7.42 3.80 -0.41
C GLU A 41 6.84 4.31 -1.74
N PHE A 42 6.83 3.47 -2.78
CA PHE A 42 6.26 3.79 -4.08
C PHE A 42 4.76 4.14 -3.98
N LEU A 43 3.95 3.26 -3.38
CA LEU A 43 2.50 3.46 -3.23
C LEU A 43 2.21 4.67 -2.32
N LYS A 44 3.05 4.90 -1.30
CA LYS A 44 2.97 6.09 -0.45
C LYS A 44 3.19 7.39 -1.23
N LYS A 45 4.16 7.42 -2.17
CA LYS A 45 4.39 8.57 -3.06
C LYS A 45 3.22 8.80 -4.02
N GLU A 46 2.57 7.74 -4.46
CA GLU A 46 1.38 7.79 -5.32
C GLU A 46 0.09 8.15 -4.55
N GLY A 47 0.14 8.21 -3.21
CA GLY A 47 -1.02 8.51 -2.37
C GLY A 47 -1.96 7.31 -2.18
N VAL A 48 -1.57 6.12 -2.63
CA VAL A 48 -2.34 4.89 -2.45
C VAL A 48 -2.11 4.38 -1.03
N SER A 49 -3.20 4.26 -0.26
CA SER A 49 -3.20 3.74 1.12
C SER A 49 -4.11 2.52 1.23
N CYS A 50 -4.03 1.78 2.35
CA CYS A 50 -4.88 0.60 2.52
C CYS A 50 -6.36 1.01 2.62
N ALA A 51 -7.26 0.07 2.29
CA ALA A 51 -8.70 0.29 2.33
C ALA A 51 -9.16 0.87 3.68
N THR A 52 -8.64 0.36 4.81
CA THR A 52 -8.98 0.86 6.16
C THR A 52 -8.53 2.30 6.40
N SER A 53 -7.36 2.69 5.89
CA SER A 53 -6.87 4.06 6.02
C SER A 53 -7.67 5.03 5.15
N GLN A 54 -8.00 4.62 3.92
CA GLN A 54 -8.87 5.40 3.03
C GLN A 54 -10.27 5.58 3.63
N ASP A 55 -10.86 4.51 4.14
CA ASP A 55 -12.19 4.54 4.76
C ASP A 55 -12.22 5.48 5.97
N LYS A 56 -11.22 5.42 6.87
CA LYS A 56 -11.09 6.36 8.00
C LYS A 56 -10.95 7.82 7.56
N LEU A 57 -10.19 8.07 6.49
CA LEU A 57 -10.01 9.42 5.93
C LEU A 57 -11.33 9.97 5.39
N GLU A 58 -12.08 9.16 4.64
CA GLU A 58 -13.39 9.56 4.10
C GLU A 58 -14.43 9.75 5.20
N GLN A 59 -14.45 8.87 6.21
CA GLN A 59 -15.28 9.07 7.40
C GLN A 59 -14.98 10.41 8.09
N ALA A 60 -13.70 10.73 8.31
CA ALA A 60 -13.30 12.00 8.93
C ALA A 60 -13.72 13.22 8.09
N LYS A 61 -13.63 13.14 6.75
CA LYS A 61 -14.13 14.19 5.84
C LYS A 61 -15.65 14.35 5.95
N ALA A 62 -16.40 13.26 6.01
CA ALA A 62 -17.85 13.27 6.17
C ALA A 62 -18.29 13.93 7.48
N TYR A 63 -17.63 13.59 8.60
CA TYR A 63 -17.88 14.23 9.90
C TYR A 63 -17.64 15.75 9.87
N LYS A 64 -16.49 16.19 9.32
CA LYS A 64 -16.18 17.63 9.22
C LYS A 64 -17.18 18.39 8.36
N LYS A 65 -17.63 17.80 7.24
CA LYS A 65 -18.66 18.39 6.37
C LYS A 65 -19.99 18.55 7.11
N GLY A 66 -20.37 17.55 7.91
CA GLY A 66 -21.56 17.61 8.76
C GLY A 66 -21.46 18.71 9.84
N GLN A 67 -20.30 18.86 10.49
CA GLN A 67 -20.06 19.90 11.49
C GLN A 67 -20.14 21.31 10.89
N TYR A 68 -19.47 21.56 9.76
CA TYR A 68 -19.52 22.85 9.06
C TYR A 68 -20.95 23.22 8.66
N SER A 69 -21.72 22.24 8.17
CA SER A 69 -23.14 22.45 7.85
C SER A 69 -23.96 22.83 9.07
N LYS A 70 -23.65 22.30 10.26
CA LYS A 70 -24.36 22.68 11.48
C LYS A 70 -23.96 24.07 11.95
N GLU A 71 -22.67 24.38 12.03
CA GLU A 71 -22.20 25.71 12.45
C GLU A 71 -22.76 26.82 11.55
N THR A 72 -22.80 26.59 10.23
CA THR A 72 -23.40 27.54 9.28
C THR A 72 -24.92 27.70 9.44
N ILE A 73 -25.65 26.66 9.85
CA ILE A 73 -27.08 26.77 10.17
C ILE A 73 -27.26 27.59 11.46
N LEU A 74 -26.47 27.30 12.48
CA LEU A 74 -26.51 28.00 13.77
C LEU A 74 -26.20 29.50 13.60
N GLU A 75 -25.20 29.85 12.78
CA GLU A 75 -24.85 31.24 12.49
C GLU A 75 -25.98 31.97 11.74
N LYS A 76 -26.64 31.31 10.80
CA LYS A 76 -27.81 31.87 10.08
C LYS A 76 -29.02 32.10 10.98
N GLU A 77 -29.29 31.19 11.92
CA GLU A 77 -30.39 31.34 12.86
C GLU A 77 -30.07 32.43 13.91
N LEU A 78 -28.80 32.55 14.34
CA LEU A 78 -28.37 33.60 15.26
C LEU A 78 -28.41 35.00 14.62
N SER A 79 -28.06 35.13 13.33
CA SER A 79 -28.10 36.40 12.59
C SER A 79 -29.53 36.91 12.33
N LYS A 80 -30.55 36.05 12.44
CA LYS A 80 -31.96 36.44 12.26
C LYS A 80 -32.59 36.99 13.53
N LEU A 81 -31.94 36.79 14.68
CA LEU A 81 -32.41 37.18 16.00
C LEU A 81 -31.87 38.57 16.35
#